data_AF-A0AAU6XGF2-F1
#
_entry.id   AF-A0AAU6XGF2-F1
#
_cell.length_a   1.000
_cell.length_b   1.000
_cell.length_c   1.000
_cell.angle_alpha   90.00
_cell.angle_beta   90.00
_cell.angle_gamma   90.00
#
_symmetry.space_group_name_H-M   'P 1'
#
loop_
_entity.id
_entity.type
_entity.pdbx_description
1 polymer ?
#
loop_
_entity_poly.entity_id
_entity_poly.type
_entity_poly.pdbx_seq_one_letter_code
_entity_poly.pdbx_strand_id
1 'polypeptide(L)'
;MNSRTLLRSSASRRLLRPVADLIDQRIERRIRAADARRPVPDTDAIEKQRLTFELLVGAQGRGLSRTVAQGSLERLHREVAALAGDRGAAERNVATAYRLLIALESLGVGRVAGGTMNICGKLGTIPLLDPPNDEILEIGTLYGMFSTGLIRMMERDGRHPSLTIVDPFAGVQLQPGTTVRPDPTGTPVAEDAVRTNLALAGPAGVAARVQQGFSEDPDTRAAVSDRSYGVIVVDGDHSAKGVRQDLQWAEEIAAPGAVVVLDDFGDPSWPGIKEALDEHLKDDTRFTYLGKAAHSAFLRAA
;
A
#
# COMPACT_ATOMS: atom_id res chain seq x y z
N MET A 1 -8.75 -65.36 -15.38
CA MET A 1 -9.54 -65.24 -16.62
C MET A 1 -10.21 -63.88 -16.64
N ASN A 2 -10.04 -63.13 -17.73
CA ASN A 2 -10.24 -61.68 -17.85
C ASN A 2 -11.72 -61.25 -17.85
N SER A 3 -12.12 -60.40 -16.89
CA SER A 3 -13.46 -59.76 -16.82
C SER A 3 -13.74 -58.69 -17.89
N ARG A 4 -12.82 -58.49 -18.85
CA ARG A 4 -12.92 -57.41 -19.86
C ARG A 4 -13.51 -57.84 -21.22
N THR A 5 -13.85 -59.12 -21.41
CA THR A 5 -14.25 -59.64 -22.72
C THR A 5 -15.76 -59.74 -22.94
N LEU A 6 -16.60 -59.50 -21.92
CA LEU A 6 -18.07 -59.66 -22.02
C LEU A 6 -18.83 -58.43 -22.57
N LEU A 7 -18.16 -57.29 -22.76
CA LEU A 7 -18.78 -56.01 -23.16
C LEU A 7 -18.78 -55.72 -24.68
N ARG A 8 -18.39 -56.68 -25.52
CA ARG A 8 -18.26 -56.48 -26.98
C ARG A 8 -19.28 -57.24 -27.84
N SER A 9 -20.26 -57.93 -27.27
CA SER A 9 -21.34 -58.58 -28.05
C SER A 9 -22.60 -57.72 -28.07
N SER A 10 -23.27 -57.66 -29.23
CA SER A 10 -24.53 -56.92 -29.42
C SER A 10 -25.67 -57.46 -28.56
N ALA A 11 -25.63 -58.76 -28.23
CA ALA A 11 -26.59 -59.41 -27.36
C ALA A 11 -26.40 -59.02 -25.87
N SER A 12 -25.16 -58.91 -25.38
CA SER A 12 -24.91 -58.47 -24.00
C SER A 12 -25.19 -56.97 -23.81
N ARG A 13 -25.06 -56.13 -24.83
CA ARG A 13 -25.56 -54.74 -24.79
C ARG A 13 -27.08 -54.64 -24.71
N ARG A 14 -27.82 -55.51 -25.40
CA ARG A 14 -29.30 -55.51 -25.36
C ARG A 14 -29.84 -55.97 -24.00
N LEU A 15 -29.20 -56.96 -23.38
CA LEU A 15 -29.60 -57.48 -22.07
C LEU A 15 -29.29 -56.53 -20.91
N LEU A 16 -28.21 -55.75 -21.00
CA LEU A 16 -27.80 -54.80 -19.96
C LEU A 16 -28.39 -53.39 -20.13
N ARG A 17 -29.01 -53.10 -21.28
CA ARG A 17 -29.63 -51.79 -21.58
C ARG A 17 -30.65 -51.34 -20.53
N PRO A 18 -31.58 -52.19 -20.05
CA PRO A 18 -32.56 -51.77 -19.05
C PRO A 18 -31.89 -51.39 -17.71
N VAL A 19 -30.78 -52.05 -17.36
CA VAL A 19 -30.04 -51.78 -16.13
C VAL A 19 -29.22 -50.49 -16.27
N ALA A 20 -28.60 -50.27 -17.43
CA ALA A 20 -27.91 -49.02 -17.74
C ALA A 20 -28.87 -47.82 -17.75
N ASP A 21 -30.05 -47.96 -18.38
CA ASP A 21 -31.08 -46.91 -18.43
C ASP A 21 -31.60 -46.57 -17.02
N LEU A 22 -31.73 -47.56 -16.13
CA LEU A 22 -32.10 -47.33 -14.73
C LEU A 22 -31.00 -46.65 -13.91
N ILE A 23 -29.73 -46.94 -14.20
CA ILE A 23 -28.58 -46.26 -13.58
C ILE A 23 -28.53 -44.80 -14.05
N ASP A 24 -28.68 -44.55 -15.36
CA ASP A 24 -28.69 -43.21 -15.93
C ASP A 24 -29.86 -42.38 -15.40
N GLN A 25 -31.08 -42.96 -15.32
CA GLN A 25 -32.21 -42.28 -14.69
C GLN A 25 -31.98 -41.97 -13.21
N ARG A 26 -31.28 -42.84 -12.48
CA ARG A 26 -30.97 -42.63 -11.06
C ARG A 26 -29.89 -41.56 -10.88
N ILE A 27 -28.90 -41.50 -11.78
CA ILE A 27 -27.88 -40.45 -11.83
C ILE A 27 -28.53 -39.13 -12.18
N GLU A 28 -29.37 -39.07 -13.21
CA GLU A 28 -30.11 -37.86 -13.58
C GLU A 28 -31.03 -37.36 -12.47
N ARG A 29 -31.76 -38.26 -11.78
CA ARG A 29 -32.58 -37.86 -10.62
C ARG A 29 -31.74 -37.33 -9.48
N ARG A 30 -30.55 -37.89 -9.23
CA ARG A 30 -29.62 -37.39 -8.21
C ARG A 30 -29.02 -36.04 -8.59
N ILE A 31 -28.68 -35.83 -9.86
CA ILE A 31 -28.19 -34.54 -10.37
C ILE A 31 -29.30 -33.49 -10.27
N ARG A 32 -30.52 -33.79 -10.74
CA ARG A 32 -31.67 -32.88 -10.63
C ARG A 32 -32.04 -32.58 -9.18
N ALA A 33 -31.96 -33.56 -8.28
CA ALA A 33 -32.19 -33.35 -6.85
C ALA A 33 -31.06 -32.55 -6.18
N ALA A 34 -29.82 -32.65 -6.67
CA ALA A 34 -28.69 -31.87 -6.20
C ALA A 34 -28.77 -30.41 -6.70
N ASP A 35 -29.15 -30.20 -7.96
CA ASP A 35 -29.36 -28.86 -8.53
C ASP A 35 -30.61 -28.17 -7.95
N ALA A 36 -31.70 -28.91 -7.69
CA ALA A 36 -32.88 -28.36 -7.00
C ALA A 36 -32.61 -28.05 -5.52
N ARG A 37 -31.53 -28.58 -4.94
CA ARG A 37 -31.07 -28.30 -3.57
C ARG A 37 -29.96 -27.27 -3.51
N ARG A 38 -29.45 -26.79 -4.64
CA ARG A 38 -28.56 -25.62 -4.65
C ARG A 38 -29.43 -24.40 -4.36
N PRO A 39 -29.23 -23.72 -3.21
CA PRO A 39 -29.90 -22.46 -3.00
C PRO A 39 -29.51 -21.53 -4.15
N VAL A 40 -30.52 -21.01 -4.86
CA VAL A 40 -30.30 -19.89 -5.77
C VAL A 40 -29.71 -18.78 -4.91
N PRO A 41 -28.51 -18.26 -5.22
CA PRO A 41 -27.93 -17.21 -4.41
C PRO A 41 -28.92 -16.05 -4.36
N ASP A 42 -29.23 -15.59 -3.15
CA ASP A 42 -30.06 -14.41 -2.96
C ASP A 42 -29.31 -13.22 -3.60
N THR A 43 -29.71 -12.88 -4.81
CA THR A 43 -29.07 -11.84 -5.62
C THR A 43 -29.13 -10.50 -4.91
N ASP A 44 -30.21 -10.23 -4.18
CA ASP A 44 -30.39 -9.01 -3.42
C ASP A 44 -29.43 -8.97 -2.23
N ALA A 45 -29.21 -10.10 -1.54
CA ALA A 45 -28.23 -10.18 -0.48
C ALA A 45 -26.80 -9.97 -0.99
N ILE A 46 -26.44 -10.53 -2.14
CA ILE A 46 -25.14 -10.33 -2.78
C ILE A 46 -24.96 -8.86 -3.19
N GLU A 47 -25.97 -8.25 -3.79
CA GLU A 47 -25.92 -6.84 -4.18
C GLU A 47 -25.79 -5.91 -2.97
N LYS A 48 -26.53 -6.18 -1.88
CA LYS A 48 -26.40 -5.43 -0.62
C LYS A 48 -25.01 -5.58 0.00
N GLN A 49 -24.45 -6.79 0.01
CA GLN A 49 -23.10 -7.03 0.49
C GLN A 49 -22.06 -6.29 -0.35
N ARG A 50 -22.16 -6.37 -1.69
CA ARG A 50 -21.28 -5.66 -2.62
C ARG A 50 -21.36 -4.16 -2.39
N LEU A 51 -22.56 -3.59 -2.32
CA LEU A 51 -22.75 -2.14 -2.09
C LEU A 51 -22.11 -1.71 -0.77
N THR A 52 -22.35 -2.46 0.30
CA THR A 52 -21.77 -2.15 1.63
C THR A 52 -20.24 -2.21 1.59
N PHE A 53 -19.67 -3.20 0.89
CA PHE A 53 -18.23 -3.33 0.72
C PHE A 53 -17.65 -2.18 -0.11
N GLU A 54 -18.31 -1.79 -1.21
CA GLU A 54 -17.91 -0.64 -2.03
C GLU A 54 -17.97 0.69 -1.26
N LEU A 55 -18.90 0.86 -0.31
CA LEU A 55 -18.90 2.05 0.56
C LEU A 55 -17.67 2.11 1.47
N LEU A 56 -17.13 0.95 1.86
CA LEU A 56 -15.97 0.87 2.76
C LEU A 56 -14.63 0.96 2.02
N VAL A 57 -14.49 0.28 0.87
CA VAL A 57 -13.22 0.11 0.16
C VAL A 57 -13.28 0.44 -1.33
N GLY A 58 -14.42 0.90 -1.84
CA GLY A 58 -14.58 1.33 -3.23
C GLY A 58 -13.82 2.63 -3.52
N ALA A 59 -13.76 3.00 -4.80
CA ALA A 59 -13.00 4.17 -5.26
C ALA A 59 -13.73 5.52 -5.04
N GLN A 60 -15.05 5.49 -4.84
CA GLN A 60 -15.85 6.71 -4.67
C GLN A 60 -15.38 7.50 -3.43
N GLY A 61 -15.17 8.80 -3.60
CA GLY A 61 -14.68 9.69 -2.54
C GLY A 61 -13.19 9.59 -2.22
N ARG A 62 -12.42 8.71 -2.88
CA ARG A 62 -10.96 8.57 -2.65
C ARG A 62 -10.12 8.37 -3.93
N GLY A 63 -10.75 8.16 -5.08
CA GLY A 63 -10.13 8.01 -6.39
C GLY A 63 -9.68 6.58 -6.74
N LEU A 64 -9.23 5.79 -5.76
CA LEU A 64 -8.75 4.41 -5.97
C LEU A 64 -9.43 3.42 -5.03
N SER A 65 -9.77 2.23 -5.52
CA SER A 65 -10.30 1.17 -4.64
C SER A 65 -9.21 0.60 -3.73
N ARG A 66 -9.58 0.31 -2.48
CA ARG A 66 -8.76 -0.43 -1.52
C ARG A 66 -8.98 -1.94 -1.59
N THR A 67 -9.79 -2.44 -2.50
CA THR A 67 -9.93 -3.88 -2.73
C THR A 67 -8.59 -4.50 -3.10
N VAL A 68 -8.26 -5.61 -2.46
CA VAL A 68 -6.99 -6.31 -2.63
C VAL A 68 -7.16 -7.56 -3.48
N ALA A 69 -6.24 -7.77 -4.42
CA ALA A 69 -6.13 -9.02 -5.17
C ALA A 69 -5.09 -9.93 -4.49
N GLN A 70 -5.40 -11.23 -4.39
CA GLN A 70 -4.54 -12.21 -3.73
C GLN A 70 -3.10 -12.19 -4.28
N GLY A 71 -2.94 -12.21 -5.61
CA GLY A 71 -1.60 -12.22 -6.22
C GLY A 71 -0.77 -10.96 -5.93
N SER A 72 -1.40 -9.79 -5.85
CA SER A 72 -0.73 -8.54 -5.49
C SER A 72 -0.30 -8.54 -4.03
N LEU A 73 -1.16 -9.03 -3.13
CA LEU A 73 -0.87 -9.16 -1.71
C LEU A 73 0.26 -10.16 -1.45
N GLU A 74 0.23 -11.33 -2.09
CA GLU A 74 1.29 -12.32 -1.98
C GLU A 74 2.64 -11.81 -2.48
N ARG A 75 2.64 -11.03 -3.56
CA ARG A 75 3.83 -10.34 -4.06
C ARG A 75 4.36 -9.36 -3.03
N LEU A 76 3.51 -8.49 -2.50
CA LEU A 76 3.89 -7.51 -1.49
C LEU A 76 4.51 -8.19 -0.27
N HIS A 77 3.89 -9.25 0.24
CA HIS A 77 4.47 -10.00 1.36
C HIS A 77 5.86 -10.56 1.04
N ARG A 78 6.15 -10.96 -0.21
CA ARG A 78 7.48 -11.49 -0.59
C ARG A 78 8.51 -10.37 -0.63
N GLU A 79 8.13 -9.23 -1.18
CA GLU A 79 8.98 -8.04 -1.27
C GLU A 79 9.33 -7.50 0.13
N VAL A 80 8.34 -7.34 1.01
CA VAL A 80 8.58 -6.93 2.42
C VAL A 80 9.43 -7.96 3.16
N ALA A 81 9.17 -9.26 2.98
CA ALA A 81 9.97 -10.31 3.61
C ALA A 81 11.44 -10.31 3.13
N ALA A 82 11.69 -9.99 1.86
CA ALA A 82 13.04 -9.89 1.32
C ALA A 82 13.82 -8.72 1.93
N LEU A 83 13.14 -7.61 2.25
CA LEU A 83 13.73 -6.45 2.92
C LEU A 83 13.94 -6.69 4.42
N ALA A 84 12.95 -7.28 5.10
CA ALA A 84 12.93 -7.45 6.55
C ALA A 84 13.65 -8.72 7.05
N GLY A 85 13.86 -9.71 6.18
CA GLY A 85 14.41 -11.02 6.56
C GLY A 85 13.45 -11.94 7.33
N ASP A 86 12.23 -11.48 7.66
CA ASP A 86 11.20 -12.27 8.34
C ASP A 86 9.86 -12.24 7.58
N ARG A 87 9.48 -13.41 7.04
CA ARG A 87 8.21 -13.60 6.33
C ARG A 87 6.98 -13.46 7.22
N GLY A 88 7.03 -13.98 8.45
CA GLY A 88 5.92 -13.90 9.38
C GLY A 88 5.68 -12.46 9.84
N ALA A 89 6.74 -11.70 10.10
CA ALA A 89 6.64 -10.28 10.40
C ALA A 89 6.07 -9.49 9.21
N ALA A 90 6.55 -9.74 8.00
CA ALA A 90 6.05 -9.11 6.78
C ALA A 90 4.53 -9.28 6.60
N GLU A 91 4.01 -10.50 6.75
CA GLU A 91 2.56 -10.77 6.63
C GLU A 91 1.75 -10.04 7.71
N ARG A 92 2.21 -10.06 8.97
CA ARG A 92 1.53 -9.37 10.08
C ARG A 92 1.51 -7.85 9.88
N ASN A 93 2.63 -7.27 9.44
CA ASN A 93 2.75 -5.83 9.27
C ASN A 93 1.96 -5.33 8.07
N VAL A 94 2.02 -6.02 6.92
CA VAL A 94 1.20 -5.65 5.75
C VAL A 94 -0.29 -5.77 6.04
N ALA A 95 -0.72 -6.84 6.72
CA ALA A 95 -2.13 -6.98 7.12
C ALA A 95 -2.57 -5.90 8.11
N THR A 96 -1.67 -5.45 9.00
CA THR A 96 -1.96 -4.33 9.90
C THR A 96 -2.04 -3.01 9.12
N ALA A 97 -1.04 -2.73 8.28
CA ALA A 97 -0.99 -1.51 7.47
C ALA A 97 -2.25 -1.35 6.63
N TYR A 98 -2.76 -2.43 6.05
CA TYR A 98 -4.03 -2.42 5.32
C TYR A 98 -5.22 -2.02 6.20
N ARG A 99 -5.38 -2.63 7.38
CA ARG A 99 -6.47 -2.30 8.31
C ARG A 99 -6.39 -0.84 8.77
N LEU A 100 -5.16 -0.37 9.02
CA LEU A 100 -4.90 1.00 9.44
C LEU A 100 -5.22 2.01 8.33
N LEU A 101 -4.85 1.72 7.09
CA LEU A 101 -5.22 2.52 5.93
C LEU A 101 -6.74 2.70 5.85
N ILE A 102 -7.51 1.62 5.94
CA ILE A 102 -8.98 1.71 5.92
C ILE A 102 -9.51 2.54 7.09
N ALA A 103 -8.98 2.32 8.30
CA ALA A 103 -9.41 3.04 9.49
C ALA A 103 -9.13 4.55 9.40
N LEU A 104 -7.94 4.93 8.92
CA LEU A 104 -7.56 6.33 8.75
C LEU A 104 -8.40 7.02 7.68
N GLU A 105 -8.64 6.39 6.53
CA GLU A 105 -9.54 6.98 5.51
C GLU A 105 -11.00 7.04 5.98
N SER A 106 -11.41 6.24 6.97
CA SER A 106 -12.77 6.26 7.51
C SER A 106 -12.98 7.34 8.59
N LEU A 107 -11.92 7.73 9.29
CA LEU A 107 -11.96 8.66 10.42
C LEU A 107 -11.36 10.04 10.10
N GLY A 108 -10.39 10.06 9.19
CA GLY A 108 -9.64 11.24 8.83
C GLY A 108 -10.34 12.10 7.79
N VAL A 109 -9.66 13.20 7.48
CA VAL A 109 -10.06 14.22 6.52
C VAL A 109 -9.23 14.05 5.26
N GLY A 110 -9.89 13.84 4.11
CA GLY A 110 -9.22 13.57 2.83
C GLY A 110 -8.99 12.08 2.55
N ARG A 111 -7.86 11.74 1.92
CA ARG A 111 -7.48 10.36 1.55
C ARG A 111 -5.98 10.10 1.73
N VAL A 112 -5.54 8.85 1.74
CA VAL A 112 -4.11 8.55 1.56
C VAL A 112 -3.83 8.48 0.05
N ALA A 113 -2.86 9.25 -0.44
CA ALA A 113 -2.47 9.18 -1.85
C ALA A 113 -1.74 7.88 -2.19
N GLY A 114 -1.85 7.45 -3.45
CA GLY A 114 -1.20 6.25 -3.95
C GLY A 114 -2.04 4.97 -3.88
N GLY A 115 -1.52 3.93 -4.53
CA GLY A 115 -2.13 2.61 -4.61
C GLY A 115 -2.04 1.84 -3.29
N THR A 116 -3.00 0.97 -3.02
CA THR A 116 -3.11 0.21 -1.76
C THR A 116 -1.84 -0.57 -1.42
N MET A 117 -1.22 -1.23 -2.41
CA MET A 117 0.01 -2.00 -2.17
C MET A 117 1.22 -1.10 -1.91
N ASN A 118 1.28 0.07 -2.55
CA ASN A 118 2.36 1.04 -2.34
C ASN A 118 2.33 1.58 -0.90
N ILE A 119 1.16 2.06 -0.46
CA ILE A 119 0.94 2.51 0.92
C ILE A 119 1.26 1.41 1.94
N CYS A 120 0.71 0.20 1.75
CA CYS A 120 0.94 -0.91 2.66
C CYS A 120 2.41 -1.39 2.64
N GLY A 121 3.10 -1.25 1.52
CA GLY A 121 4.52 -1.55 1.39
C GLY A 121 5.37 -0.61 2.24
N LYS A 122 5.17 0.70 2.11
CA LYS A 122 5.84 1.70 2.98
C LYS A 122 5.55 1.44 4.46
N LEU A 123 4.26 1.46 4.85
CA LEU A 123 3.83 1.30 6.24
C LEU A 123 4.27 -0.04 6.86
N GLY A 124 4.21 -1.12 6.08
CA GLY A 124 4.53 -2.47 6.55
C GLY A 124 6.03 -2.74 6.68
N THR A 125 6.83 -2.10 5.84
CA THR A 125 8.28 -2.36 5.74
C THR A 125 9.08 -1.51 6.72
N ILE A 126 8.81 -0.19 6.82
CA ILE A 126 9.63 0.74 7.61
C ILE A 126 9.87 0.25 9.06
N PRO A 127 8.86 -0.23 9.81
CA PRO A 127 9.07 -0.67 11.19
C PRO A 127 9.99 -1.89 11.32
N LEU A 128 10.19 -2.67 10.26
CA LEU A 128 10.97 -3.91 10.27
C LEU A 128 12.46 -3.72 9.93
N LEU A 129 12.89 -2.49 9.66
CA LEU A 129 14.25 -2.23 9.17
C LEU A 129 15.16 -1.75 10.30
N ASP A 130 16.26 -2.49 10.50
CA ASP A 130 17.34 -2.13 11.42
C ASP A 130 18.44 -1.27 10.75
N PRO A 131 19.14 -0.38 11.49
CA PRO A 131 18.87 -0.03 12.87
C PRO A 131 17.59 0.81 12.99
N PRO A 132 16.79 0.62 14.05
CA PRO A 132 15.62 1.43 14.29
C PRO A 132 16.04 2.86 14.62
N ASN A 133 15.41 3.86 13.99
CA ASN A 133 15.51 5.25 14.42
C ASN A 133 14.14 5.95 14.37
N ASP A 134 13.80 6.62 15.47
CA ASP A 134 12.48 7.17 15.80
C ASP A 134 12.26 8.58 15.25
N GLU A 135 13.29 9.28 14.78
CA GLU A 135 13.14 10.58 14.11
C GLU A 135 12.74 10.37 12.64
N ILE A 136 11.51 10.75 12.30
CA ILE A 136 10.90 10.53 10.98
C ILE A 136 10.70 11.88 10.28
N LEU A 137 11.07 11.93 9.00
CA LEU A 137 10.72 13.00 8.07
C LEU A 137 9.86 12.42 6.93
N GLU A 138 8.73 13.06 6.63
CA GLU A 138 8.00 12.85 5.38
C GLU A 138 7.98 14.17 4.57
N ILE A 139 8.43 14.10 3.31
CA ILE A 139 8.39 15.17 2.33
C ILE A 139 7.23 14.88 1.38
N GLY A 140 6.27 15.78 1.29
CA GLY A 140 5.03 15.58 0.53
C GLY A 140 4.07 14.68 1.29
N THR A 141 3.17 15.28 2.07
CA THR A 141 2.34 14.54 3.03
C THR A 141 0.86 14.66 2.76
N LEU A 142 0.48 15.62 1.91
CA LEU A 142 -0.89 15.92 1.55
C LEU A 142 -1.76 16.16 2.81
N TYR A 143 -2.54 15.16 3.23
CA TYR A 143 -3.39 15.23 4.43
C TYR A 143 -2.71 14.67 5.70
N GLY A 144 -1.44 14.28 5.65
CA GLY A 144 -0.69 13.73 6.79
C GLY A 144 -1.14 12.35 7.27
N MET A 145 -2.04 11.68 6.54
CA MET A 145 -2.57 10.37 6.95
C MET A 145 -1.58 9.23 6.78
N PHE A 146 -0.69 9.28 5.79
CA PHE A 146 0.41 8.30 5.71
C PHE A 146 1.30 8.40 6.95
N SER A 147 1.81 9.60 7.25
CA SER A 147 2.52 9.94 8.49
C SER A 147 1.83 9.45 9.77
N THR A 148 0.52 9.71 9.89
CA THR A 148 -0.31 9.24 11.00
C THR A 148 -0.28 7.71 11.10
N GLY A 149 -0.42 7.04 9.96
CA GLY A 149 -0.31 5.58 9.87
C GLY A 149 1.07 5.08 10.26
N LEU A 150 2.13 5.76 9.82
CA LEU A 150 3.50 5.36 10.11
C LEU A 150 3.80 5.48 11.61
N ILE A 151 3.41 6.57 12.27
CA ILE A 151 3.52 6.70 13.73
C ILE A 151 2.87 5.47 14.41
N ARG A 152 1.65 5.14 14.03
CA ARG A 152 0.90 4.03 14.63
C ARG A 152 1.51 2.67 14.36
N MET A 153 2.12 2.47 13.18
CA MET A 153 2.87 1.25 12.89
C MET A 153 4.12 1.13 13.78
N MET A 154 4.84 2.23 13.99
CA MET A 154 6.04 2.29 14.84
C MET A 154 5.69 2.09 16.32
N GLU A 155 4.64 2.74 16.83
CA GLU A 155 4.15 2.52 18.20
C GLU A 155 3.72 1.08 18.46
N ARG A 156 3.12 0.41 17.47
CA ARG A 156 2.75 -1.02 17.58
C ARG A 156 3.97 -1.94 17.66
N ASP A 157 5.11 -1.49 17.16
CA ASP A 157 6.41 -2.15 17.31
C ASP A 157 7.08 -1.81 18.66
N GLY A 158 6.39 -1.06 19.54
CA GLY A 158 6.89 -0.68 20.86
C GLY A 158 7.78 0.56 20.85
N ARG A 159 7.73 1.36 19.78
CA ARG A 159 8.62 2.51 19.56
C ARG A 159 7.95 3.84 19.90
N HIS A 160 8.75 4.92 19.97
CA HIS A 160 8.30 6.26 20.32
C HIS A 160 8.70 7.28 19.26
N PRO A 161 8.07 7.25 18.07
CA PRO A 161 8.47 8.07 16.94
C PRO A 161 8.24 9.57 17.18
N SER A 162 9.15 10.39 16.68
CA SER A 162 9.06 11.84 16.55
C SER A 162 8.95 12.18 15.07
N LEU A 163 7.87 12.87 14.68
CA LEU A 163 7.56 13.14 13.28
C LEU A 163 7.80 14.61 12.93
N THR A 164 8.47 14.82 11.80
CA THR A 164 8.45 16.08 11.04
C THR A 164 7.81 15.84 9.67
N ILE A 165 6.93 16.73 9.25
CA ILE A 165 6.38 16.74 7.88
C ILE A 165 6.70 18.04 7.15
N VAL A 166 6.92 17.94 5.85
CA VAL A 166 7.13 19.07 4.94
C VAL A 166 6.15 18.98 3.78
N ASP A 167 5.32 20.01 3.61
CA ASP A 167 4.37 20.10 2.49
C ASP A 167 3.92 21.55 2.29
N PRO A 168 3.68 22.02 1.05
CA PRO A 168 3.21 23.38 0.81
C PRO A 168 1.75 23.65 1.27
N PHE A 169 0.93 22.62 1.47
CA PHE A 169 -0.51 22.71 1.78
C PHE A 169 -1.27 23.64 0.84
N ALA A 170 -1.09 23.42 -0.46
CA ALA A 170 -1.55 24.33 -1.51
C ALA A 170 -3.03 24.15 -1.91
N GLY A 171 -3.87 23.58 -1.05
CA GLY A 171 -5.29 23.28 -1.31
C GLY A 171 -5.53 22.08 -2.23
N VAL A 172 -4.55 21.68 -3.03
CA VAL A 172 -4.61 20.55 -3.98
C VAL A 172 -3.29 19.78 -4.00
N GLN A 173 -3.31 18.57 -4.55
CA GLN A 173 -2.08 17.82 -4.83
C GLN A 173 -1.34 18.48 -6.00
N LEU A 174 -0.12 18.97 -5.75
CA LEU A 174 0.73 19.57 -6.77
C LEU A 174 1.72 18.53 -7.31
N GLN A 175 1.72 18.33 -8.62
CA GLN A 175 2.70 17.49 -9.31
C GLN A 175 3.13 18.18 -10.61
N PRO A 176 4.36 18.71 -10.69
CA PRO A 176 4.89 19.38 -11.88
C PRO A 176 4.68 18.58 -13.16
N GLY A 177 4.30 19.27 -14.24
CA GLY A 177 4.04 18.63 -15.54
C GLY A 177 2.72 17.87 -15.64
N THR A 178 1.90 17.83 -14.58
CA THR A 178 0.57 17.22 -14.60
C THR A 178 -0.55 18.25 -14.57
N THR A 179 -1.74 17.85 -15.01
CA THR A 179 -2.94 18.68 -14.87
C THR A 179 -3.39 18.66 -13.40
N VAL A 180 -3.46 19.84 -12.78
CA VAL A 180 -4.07 20.00 -11.46
C VAL A 180 -5.55 19.62 -11.54
N ARG A 181 -5.98 18.70 -10.68
CA ARG A 181 -7.36 18.23 -10.59
C ARG A 181 -7.89 18.43 -9.18
N PRO A 182 -9.21 18.66 -9.01
CA PRO A 182 -9.82 18.59 -7.70
C PRO A 182 -9.54 17.22 -7.06
N ASP A 183 -9.27 17.22 -5.76
CA ASP A 183 -9.11 15.95 -5.04
C ASP A 183 -10.44 15.18 -5.04
N PRO A 184 -10.43 13.85 -5.26
CA PRO A 184 -11.65 13.04 -5.31
C PRO A 184 -12.48 13.06 -4.02
N THR A 185 -11.88 13.47 -2.90
CA THR A 185 -12.58 13.62 -1.61
C THR A 185 -13.38 14.93 -1.51
N GLY A 186 -13.09 15.91 -2.38
CA GLY A 186 -13.61 17.28 -2.27
C GLY A 186 -13.01 18.09 -1.11
N THR A 187 -12.05 17.53 -0.39
CA THR A 187 -11.37 18.18 0.74
C THR A 187 -10.18 19.00 0.24
N PRO A 188 -9.98 20.25 0.70
CA PRO A 188 -8.77 20.99 0.39
C PRO A 188 -7.57 20.47 1.18
N VAL A 189 -6.39 20.44 0.56
CA VAL A 189 -5.11 20.13 1.24
C VAL A 189 -4.68 21.34 2.07
N ALA A 190 -4.85 21.25 3.39
CA ALA A 190 -4.60 22.36 4.31
C ALA A 190 -4.05 21.85 5.66
N GLU A 191 -3.32 22.73 6.37
CA GLU A 191 -2.68 22.36 7.65
C GLU A 191 -3.70 21.91 8.71
N ASP A 192 -4.90 22.49 8.75
CA ASP A 192 -5.95 22.12 9.72
C ASP A 192 -6.43 20.67 9.54
N ALA A 193 -6.61 20.22 8.30
CA ALA A 193 -6.90 18.82 7.96
C ALA A 193 -5.76 17.91 8.42
N VAL A 194 -4.52 18.32 8.17
CA VAL A 194 -3.31 17.57 8.56
C VAL A 194 -3.21 17.45 10.07
N ARG A 195 -3.41 18.54 10.82
CA ARG A 195 -3.43 18.54 12.30
C ARG A 195 -4.52 17.61 12.85
N THR A 196 -5.71 17.64 12.25
CA THR A 196 -6.82 16.75 12.61
C THR A 196 -6.44 15.28 12.43
N ASN A 197 -5.82 14.96 11.29
CA ASN A 197 -5.39 13.59 10.99
C ASN A 197 -4.25 13.12 11.88
N LEU A 198 -3.22 13.95 12.09
CA LEU A 198 -2.11 13.64 12.99
C LEU A 198 -2.60 13.35 14.42
N ALA A 199 -3.63 14.05 14.89
CA ALA A 199 -4.22 13.78 16.21
C ALA A 199 -4.80 12.36 16.36
N LEU A 200 -5.16 11.68 15.26
CA LEU A 200 -5.58 10.27 15.29
C LEU A 200 -4.44 9.33 15.71
N ALA A 201 -3.19 9.79 15.63
CA ALA A 201 -2.04 9.05 16.15
C ALA A 201 -1.77 9.28 17.64
N GLY A 202 -2.58 10.08 18.34
CA GLY A 202 -2.39 10.35 19.76
C GLY A 202 -1.25 11.33 20.05
N PRO A 203 -0.57 11.23 21.21
CA PRO A 203 0.40 12.24 21.65
C PRO A 203 1.55 12.49 20.66
N ALA A 204 2.09 11.44 20.04
CA ALA A 204 3.18 11.58 19.06
C ALA A 204 2.74 12.38 17.82
N GLY A 205 1.51 12.17 17.35
CA GLY A 205 0.95 12.92 16.23
C GLY A 205 0.60 14.36 16.60
N VAL A 206 0.05 14.61 17.79
CA VAL A 206 -0.20 15.98 18.29
C VAL A 206 1.11 16.77 18.42
N ALA A 207 2.18 16.11 18.85
CA ALA A 207 3.50 16.72 18.99
C ALA A 207 4.27 16.84 17.65
N ALA A 208 3.73 16.30 16.55
CA ALA A 208 4.42 16.29 15.27
C ALA A 208 4.71 17.72 14.79
N ARG A 209 5.94 17.90 14.32
CA ARG A 209 6.39 19.14 13.70
C ARG A 209 5.84 19.22 12.28
N VAL A 210 5.20 20.34 11.96
CA VAL A 210 4.68 20.61 10.63
C VAL A 210 5.39 21.83 10.08
N GLN A 211 6.07 21.65 8.95
CA GLN A 211 6.72 22.73 8.23
C GLN A 211 5.97 22.95 6.91
N GLN A 212 5.24 24.07 6.82
CA GLN A 212 4.62 24.47 5.57
C GLN A 212 5.69 25.06 4.62
N GLY A 213 5.76 24.55 3.40
CA GLY A 213 6.69 25.03 2.36
C GLY A 213 7.09 23.93 1.38
N PHE A 214 7.75 24.30 0.28
CA PHE A 214 8.33 23.31 -0.63
C PHE A 214 9.65 22.81 -0.07
N SER A 215 9.97 21.53 -0.29
CA SER A 215 11.25 20.95 0.11
C SER A 215 12.45 21.54 -0.64
N GLU A 216 12.22 22.19 -1.79
CA GLU A 216 13.25 22.91 -2.55
C GLU A 216 13.57 24.29 -1.95
N ASP A 217 12.70 24.84 -1.09
CA ASP A 217 12.89 26.17 -0.54
C ASP A 217 14.00 26.17 0.53
N PRO A 218 15.01 27.06 0.42
CA PRO A 218 16.12 27.12 1.39
C PRO A 218 15.66 27.33 2.83
N ASP A 219 14.64 28.15 3.06
CA ASP A 219 14.11 28.44 4.39
C ASP A 219 13.42 27.21 5.01
N THR A 220 12.69 26.44 4.19
CA THR A 220 12.09 25.15 4.61
C THR A 220 13.17 24.17 5.02
N ARG A 221 14.22 24.02 4.20
CA ARG A 221 15.35 23.14 4.50
C ARG A 221 16.06 23.56 5.78
N ALA A 222 16.38 24.85 5.92
CA ALA A 222 17.05 25.40 7.09
C ALA A 222 16.23 25.19 8.38
N ALA A 223 14.90 25.31 8.30
CA ALA A 223 14.03 25.03 9.43
C ALA A 223 14.13 23.56 9.86
N VAL A 224 14.11 22.61 8.92
CA VAL A 224 13.98 21.17 9.19
C VAL A 224 15.33 20.48 9.45
N SER A 225 16.43 21.09 9.01
CA SER A 225 17.77 20.51 9.07
C SER A 225 18.48 20.76 10.41
N ASP A 226 17.73 21.07 11.47
CA ASP A 226 18.24 21.21 12.86
C ASP A 226 18.58 19.87 13.52
N ARG A 227 18.30 18.74 12.84
CA ARG A 227 18.53 17.38 13.33
C ARG A 227 18.82 16.40 12.19
N SER A 228 19.25 15.20 12.56
CA SER A 228 19.33 14.09 11.63
C SER A 228 18.14 13.14 11.79
N TYR A 229 17.69 12.56 10.68
CA TYR A 229 16.51 11.71 10.60
C TYR A 229 16.88 10.24 10.40
N GLY A 230 16.17 9.38 11.10
CA GLY A 230 16.25 7.93 11.01
C GLY A 230 15.47 7.31 9.88
N VAL A 231 14.36 7.95 9.53
CA VAL A 231 13.51 7.59 8.40
C VAL A 231 13.23 8.87 7.62
N ILE A 232 13.46 8.84 6.31
CA ILE A 232 13.10 9.94 5.41
C ILE A 232 12.25 9.34 4.29
N VAL A 233 11.01 9.80 4.16
CA VAL A 233 10.11 9.42 3.07
C VAL A 233 10.03 10.58 2.08
N VAL A 234 10.42 10.33 0.84
CA VAL A 234 10.37 11.28 -0.28
C VAL A 234 9.15 10.95 -1.12
N ASP A 235 8.12 11.79 -1.02
CA ASP A 235 6.79 11.65 -1.64
C ASP A 235 6.24 13.03 -2.10
N GLY A 236 7.16 13.96 -2.40
CA GLY A 236 6.85 15.32 -2.82
C GLY A 236 6.66 15.46 -4.33
N ASP A 237 7.63 16.10 -4.98
CA ASP A 237 7.65 16.26 -6.43
C ASP A 237 8.08 14.95 -7.12
N HIS A 238 7.20 14.38 -7.94
CA HIS A 238 7.47 13.15 -8.70
C HIS A 238 8.25 13.38 -10.01
N SER A 239 8.75 14.59 -10.26
CA SER A 239 9.70 14.88 -11.32
C SER A 239 11.10 14.36 -10.97
N ALA A 240 11.87 13.94 -11.99
CA ALA A 240 13.24 13.49 -11.76
C ALA A 240 14.12 14.56 -11.09
N LYS A 241 13.86 15.84 -11.38
CA LYS A 241 14.57 16.97 -10.78
C LYS A 241 14.22 17.13 -9.31
N GLY A 242 12.93 17.11 -8.96
CA GLY A 242 12.45 17.24 -7.58
C GLY A 242 13.00 16.13 -6.70
N VAL A 243 12.85 14.87 -7.12
CA VAL A 243 13.40 13.72 -6.39
C VAL A 243 14.91 13.82 -6.20
N ARG A 244 15.66 14.25 -7.22
CA ARG A 244 17.12 14.41 -7.08
C ARG A 244 17.49 15.49 -6.08
N GLN A 245 16.75 16.60 -6.04
CA GLN A 245 16.95 17.66 -5.05
C GLN A 245 16.63 17.19 -3.62
N ASP A 246 15.61 16.36 -3.45
CA ASP A 246 15.24 15.77 -2.16
C ASP A 246 16.24 14.69 -1.71
N LEU A 247 16.74 13.86 -2.64
CA LEU A 247 17.81 12.89 -2.37
C LEU A 247 19.10 13.59 -1.93
N GLN A 248 19.51 14.65 -2.61
CA GLN A 248 20.67 15.46 -2.22
C GLN A 248 20.50 16.05 -0.83
N TRP A 249 19.30 16.52 -0.49
CA TRP A 249 19.04 17.02 0.86
C TRP A 249 19.06 15.88 1.90
N ALA A 250 18.49 14.73 1.56
CA ALA A 250 18.51 13.55 2.42
C ALA A 250 19.94 13.09 2.76
N GLU A 251 20.91 13.22 1.84
CA GLU A 251 22.33 12.90 2.10
C GLU A 251 22.88 13.67 3.31
N GLU A 252 22.45 14.93 3.47
CA GLU A 252 22.90 15.85 4.51
C GLU A 252 22.25 15.55 5.86
N ILE A 253 20.96 15.21 5.85
CA ILE A 253 20.16 15.09 7.08
C ILE A 253 19.88 13.65 7.51
N ALA A 254 20.24 12.63 6.72
CA ALA A 254 20.12 11.25 7.13
C ALA A 254 21.08 10.92 8.29
N ALA A 255 20.57 10.34 9.37
CA ALA A 255 21.42 9.73 10.40
C ALA A 255 22.16 8.51 9.83
N PRO A 256 23.33 8.12 10.38
CA PRO A 256 23.96 6.85 10.02
C PRO A 256 22.99 5.68 10.22
N GLY A 257 22.89 4.80 9.22
CA GLY A 257 21.94 3.70 9.21
C GLY A 257 20.49 4.07 8.90
N ALA A 258 20.18 5.33 8.60
CA ALA A 258 18.82 5.76 8.29
C ALA A 258 18.23 5.03 7.07
N VAL A 259 16.91 4.85 7.10
CA VAL A 259 16.12 4.35 5.97
C VAL A 259 15.61 5.54 5.16
N VAL A 260 15.98 5.62 3.89
CA VAL A 260 15.37 6.57 2.95
C VAL A 260 14.41 5.81 2.03
N VAL A 261 13.18 6.29 1.91
CA VAL A 261 12.13 5.67 1.11
C VAL A 261 11.74 6.61 -0.02
N LEU A 262 11.79 6.13 -1.26
CA LEU A 262 11.27 6.88 -2.42
C LEU A 262 9.91 6.33 -2.81
N ASP A 263 8.90 7.20 -2.84
CA ASP A 263 7.57 6.81 -3.28
C ASP A 263 7.48 6.65 -4.80
N ASP A 264 6.55 5.81 -5.24
CA ASP A 264 6.22 5.57 -6.64
C ASP A 264 7.40 5.17 -7.56
N PHE A 265 8.48 4.65 -6.96
CA PHE A 265 9.60 4.02 -7.64
C PHE A 265 9.15 2.88 -8.59
N GLY A 266 9.39 3.10 -9.88
CA GLY A 266 9.04 2.18 -10.95
C GLY A 266 7.54 2.12 -11.24
N ASP A 267 6.75 3.08 -10.76
CA ASP A 267 5.40 3.33 -11.29
C ASP A 267 5.52 3.91 -12.72
N PRO A 268 4.87 3.31 -13.73
CA PRO A 268 4.88 3.85 -15.10
C PRO A 268 4.34 5.28 -15.25
N SER A 269 3.54 5.75 -14.29
CA SER A 269 2.99 7.10 -14.24
C SER A 269 4.04 8.13 -13.83
N TRP A 270 5.09 7.68 -13.13
CA TRP A 270 6.14 8.51 -12.54
C TRP A 270 7.54 7.99 -12.89
N PRO A 271 7.91 7.93 -14.19
CA PRO A 271 9.20 7.37 -14.60
C PRO A 271 10.40 8.14 -14.01
N GLY A 272 10.21 9.44 -13.74
CA GLY A 272 11.25 10.33 -13.21
C GLY A 272 11.82 9.89 -11.87
N ILE A 273 11.05 9.18 -11.03
CA ILE A 273 11.56 8.68 -9.73
C ILE A 273 12.69 7.69 -9.95
N LYS A 274 12.48 6.71 -10.84
CA LYS A 274 13.47 5.68 -11.11
C LYS A 274 14.71 6.29 -11.77
N GLU A 275 14.50 7.18 -12.73
CA GLU A 275 15.59 7.90 -13.41
C GLU A 275 16.44 8.69 -12.40
N ALA A 276 15.80 9.43 -11.48
CA ALA A 276 16.50 10.18 -10.46
C ALA A 276 17.34 9.30 -9.52
N LEU A 277 16.77 8.18 -9.03
CA LEU A 277 17.53 7.26 -8.19
C LEU A 277 18.68 6.61 -8.95
N ASP A 278 18.44 6.13 -10.18
CA ASP A 278 19.46 5.49 -10.99
C ASP A 278 20.65 6.43 -11.27
N GLU A 279 20.40 7.72 -11.50
CA GLU A 279 21.48 8.71 -11.64
C GLU A 279 22.16 9.02 -10.30
N HIS A 280 21.39 9.18 -9.22
CA HIS A 280 21.95 9.47 -7.89
C HIS A 280 22.88 8.36 -7.39
N LEU A 281 22.57 7.10 -7.67
CA LEU A 281 23.41 5.95 -7.30
C LEU A 281 24.70 5.85 -8.13
N LYS A 282 24.88 6.64 -9.20
CA LYS A 282 26.13 6.73 -9.95
C LYS A 282 27.08 7.80 -9.38
N ASP A 283 26.54 8.73 -8.59
CA ASP A 283 27.32 9.77 -7.91
C ASP A 283 28.04 9.18 -6.69
N ASP A 284 28.88 9.99 -6.02
CA ASP A 284 29.46 9.64 -4.72
C ASP A 284 28.39 9.81 -3.63
N THR A 285 27.58 8.78 -3.44
CA THR A 285 26.44 8.74 -2.49
C THR A 285 26.76 7.85 -1.30
N ARG A 286 26.28 8.23 -0.10
CA ARG A 286 26.30 7.35 1.08
C ARG A 286 25.15 6.35 1.10
N PHE A 287 24.24 6.41 0.13
CA PHE A 287 23.06 5.56 0.08
C PHE A 287 23.31 4.24 -0.63
N THR A 288 22.88 3.16 0.00
CA THR A 288 22.86 1.81 -0.59
C THR A 288 21.42 1.39 -0.85
N TYR A 289 21.10 0.96 -2.07
CA TYR A 289 19.79 0.41 -2.39
C TYR A 289 19.58 -0.97 -1.74
N LEU A 290 18.51 -1.10 -0.95
CA LEU A 290 18.15 -2.34 -0.24
C LEU A 290 17.18 -3.21 -1.04
N GLY A 291 16.31 -2.58 -1.83
CA GLY A 291 15.22 -3.25 -2.53
C GLY A 291 13.97 -2.40 -2.61
N LYS A 292 12.84 -3.01 -2.96
CA LYS A 292 11.55 -2.33 -3.07
C LYS A 292 10.41 -3.16 -2.51
N ALA A 293 9.36 -2.48 -2.04
CA ALA A 293 8.06 -3.08 -1.74
C ALA A 293 6.98 -2.34 -2.52
N ALA A 294 6.25 -3.07 -3.37
CA ALA A 294 5.40 -2.50 -4.41
C ALA A 294 6.14 -1.45 -5.24
N HIS A 295 5.75 -0.17 -5.13
CA HIS A 295 6.35 0.96 -5.83
C HIS A 295 7.16 1.85 -4.88
N SER A 296 7.64 1.34 -3.75
CA SER A 296 8.53 2.12 -2.87
C SER A 296 9.92 1.53 -2.86
N ALA A 297 10.94 2.32 -3.21
CA ALA A 297 12.35 1.92 -3.05
C ALA A 297 12.83 2.24 -1.63
N PHE A 298 13.68 1.37 -1.09
CA PHE A 298 14.28 1.53 0.23
C PHE A 298 15.80 1.62 0.08
N LEU A 299 16.38 2.65 0.68
CA LEU A 299 17.81 2.91 0.72
C LEU A 299 18.29 2.91 2.18
N ARG A 300 19.58 2.65 2.36
CA ARG A 300 20.28 2.74 3.65
C ARG A 300 21.37 3.81 3.56
N ALA A 301 21.38 4.73 4.51
CA ALA A 301 22.52 5.62 4.71
C ALA A 301 23.66 4.88 5.42
N ALA A 302 24.88 4.95 4.86
CA ALA A 302 26.10 4.56 5.56
C ALA A 302 26.35 5.41 6.82
#